data_AF-X1F1Q5-F1
#
_entry.id   AF-X1F1Q5-F1
#
_cell.length_a   1.000
_cell.length_b   1.000
_cell.length_c   1.000
_cell.angle_alpha   90.00
_cell.angle_beta   90.00
_cell.angle_gamma   90.00
#
_symmetry.space_group_name_H-M   'P 1'
#
loop_
_entity.id
_entity.type
_entity.pdbx_description
1 polymer ?
#
loop_
_entity_poly.entity_id
_entity_poly.type
_entity_poly.pdbx_seq_one_letter_code
_entity_poly.pdbx_strand_id
1 'polypeptide(L)'
;YEEMIEKVLARMENVLVYQPDIICLPELFATIKLYNVPSPSLDEVAEKPLGKISGRFAEWAKKNNCYVICPISTKEDGYYYNAAIVIDRSGKLMGEYRKTYLTEGEMMGGYTCGPIDPPVFKTDFGI
;
A
#
# COMPACT_ATOMS: atom_id res chain seq x y z
N TYR A 1 6.93 -7.05 10.03
CA TYR A 1 6.68 -6.43 8.72
C TYR A 1 7.99 -6.04 8.03
N GLU A 2 9.02 -5.58 8.75
CA GLU A 2 10.34 -5.23 8.17
C GLU A 2 10.95 -6.30 7.25
N GLU A 3 11.03 -7.55 7.70
CA GLU A 3 11.56 -8.65 6.87
C GLU A 3 10.77 -8.84 5.55
N MET A 4 9.45 -8.64 5.60
CA MET A 4 8.60 -8.74 4.42
C MET A 4 8.85 -7.57 3.47
N ILE A 5 9.04 -6.35 3.98
CA ILE A 5 9.40 -5.17 3.18
C ILE A 5 10.68 -5.43 2.41
N GLU A 6 11.73 -5.93 3.07
CA GLU A 6 13.01 -6.23 2.41
C GLU A 6 12.86 -7.34 1.35
N LYS A 7 12.07 -8.39 1.63
CA LYS A 7 11.76 -9.45 0.66
C LYS A 7 11.01 -8.93 -0.56
N VAL A 8 10.05 -8.02 -0.37
CA VAL A 8 9.29 -7.44 -1.48
C VAL A 8 10.17 -6.51 -2.31
N LEU A 9 10.96 -5.63 -1.67
CA LEU A 9 11.91 -4.77 -2.38
C LEU A 9 12.91 -5.59 -3.21
N ALA A 10 13.48 -6.66 -2.64
CA ALA A 10 14.35 -7.56 -3.37
C ALA A 10 13.67 -8.22 -4.59
N ARG A 11 12.37 -8.57 -4.47
CA ARG A 11 11.59 -9.06 -5.61
C ARG A 11 11.34 -7.99 -6.66
N MET A 12 11.09 -6.74 -6.25
CA MET A 12 10.91 -5.61 -7.16
C MET A 12 12.18 -5.33 -7.96
N GLU A 13 13.36 -5.41 -7.33
CA GLU A 13 14.65 -5.30 -8.04
C GLU A 13 14.79 -6.35 -9.16
N ASN A 14 14.37 -7.60 -8.91
CA ASN A 14 14.47 -8.67 -9.90
C ASN A 14 13.59 -8.48 -11.14
N VAL A 15 12.54 -7.66 -11.05
CA VAL A 15 11.63 -7.41 -12.18
C VAL A 15 11.99 -6.13 -12.96
N LEU A 16 12.98 -5.35 -12.51
CA LEU A 16 13.43 -4.14 -13.21
C LEU A 16 13.94 -4.41 -14.62
N VAL A 17 14.41 -5.62 -14.92
CA VAL A 17 14.83 -6.04 -16.27
C VAL A 17 13.71 -5.90 -17.30
N TYR A 18 12.44 -5.97 -16.85
CA TYR A 18 11.27 -5.80 -17.71
C TYR A 18 10.85 -4.34 -17.90
N GLN A 19 11.56 -3.38 -17.27
CA GLN A 19 11.28 -1.95 -17.34
C GLN A 19 9.82 -1.60 -17.06
N PRO A 20 9.26 -2.03 -15.91
CA PRO A 20 7.84 -1.83 -15.64
C PRO A 20 7.50 -0.35 -15.46
N ASP A 21 6.43 0.10 -16.09
CA ASP A 21 5.84 1.42 -15.81
C ASP A 21 5.17 1.48 -14.43
N ILE A 22 4.60 0.36 -14.00
CA ILE A 22 3.89 0.22 -12.74
C ILE A 22 4.16 -1.14 -12.09
N ILE A 23 4.31 -1.15 -10.77
CA ILE A 23 4.30 -2.36 -9.95
C ILE A 23 3.14 -2.29 -8.96
N CYS A 24 2.31 -3.33 -8.93
CA CYS A 24 1.21 -3.46 -7.99
C CYS A 24 1.50 -4.55 -6.96
N LEU A 25 1.50 -4.17 -5.69
CA LEU A 25 1.77 -5.08 -4.58
C LEU A 25 0.49 -5.77 -4.08
N PRO A 26 0.60 -6.93 -3.41
CA PRO A 26 -0.55 -7.60 -2.80
C PRO A 26 -1.20 -6.77 -1.68
N GLU A 27 -2.47 -7.09 -1.38
CA GLU A 27 -3.23 -6.53 -0.26
C GLU A 27 -2.48 -6.70 1.07
N LEU A 28 -2.30 -5.59 1.80
CA LEU A 28 -1.65 -5.54 3.12
C LEU A 28 -0.34 -6.34 3.20
N PHE A 29 0.43 -6.38 2.11
CA PHE A 29 1.53 -7.33 1.91
C PHE A 29 2.54 -7.38 3.06
N ALA A 30 2.78 -6.25 3.73
CA ALA A 30 3.77 -6.12 4.79
C ALA A 30 3.27 -6.66 6.15
N THR A 31 1.96 -6.64 6.38
CA THR A 31 1.36 -6.80 7.72
C THR A 31 0.45 -8.02 7.81
N ILE A 32 -0.14 -8.48 6.70
CA ILE A 32 -0.96 -9.69 6.67
C ILE A 32 -0.07 -10.91 6.88
N LYS A 33 -0.39 -11.72 7.89
CA LYS A 33 0.30 -12.98 8.16
C LYS A 33 -0.69 -14.14 8.12
N LEU A 34 -0.25 -15.23 7.51
CA LEU A 34 -0.95 -16.50 7.57
C LEU A 34 -0.79 -17.08 8.98
N TYR A 35 -1.91 -17.61 9.52
CA TYR A 35 -2.13 -18.35 10.78
C TYR A 35 -1.03 -18.39 11.86
N ASN A 36 -1.43 -18.18 13.12
CA ASN A 36 -0.63 -18.38 14.35
C ASN A 36 0.60 -17.46 14.54
N VAL A 37 0.64 -16.32 13.86
CA VAL A 37 1.64 -15.28 14.15
C VAL A 37 0.92 -14.02 14.64
N PRO A 38 1.29 -13.46 15.81
CA PRO A 38 0.77 -12.17 16.25
C PRO A 38 0.97 -11.12 15.15
N SER A 39 -0.14 -10.49 14.78
CA SER A 39 -0.14 -9.34 13.88
C SER A 39 0.07 -8.08 14.72
N PRO A 40 0.85 -7.09 14.22
CA PRO A 40 0.98 -5.81 14.89
C PRO A 40 -0.39 -5.11 14.97
N SER A 41 -0.58 -4.23 15.96
CA SER A 41 -1.82 -3.47 16.07
C SER A 41 -1.98 -2.48 14.91
N LEU A 42 -3.22 -2.09 14.59
CA LEU A 42 -3.46 -1.06 13.57
C LEU A 42 -2.79 0.26 13.93
N ASP A 43 -2.73 0.63 15.22
CA ASP A 43 -1.99 1.80 15.70
C ASP A 43 -0.50 1.79 15.29
N GLU A 44 0.12 0.62 15.33
CA GLU A 44 1.54 0.43 15.02
C GLU A 44 1.82 0.54 13.52
N VAL A 45 0.93 0.01 12.67
CA VAL A 45 1.21 -0.12 11.22
C VAL A 45 0.43 0.81 10.32
N ALA A 46 -0.65 1.44 10.80
CA ALA A 46 -1.45 2.32 9.97
C ALA A 46 -0.78 3.68 9.78
N GLU A 47 -0.66 4.10 8.52
CA GLU A 47 0.11 5.27 8.11
C GLU A 47 -0.79 6.45 7.72
N LYS A 48 -0.25 7.67 7.82
CA LYS A 48 -0.91 8.90 7.34
C LYS A 48 -0.25 9.41 6.06
N PRO A 49 -0.83 9.15 4.90
CA PRO A 49 -0.84 7.85 4.20
C PRO A 49 0.57 7.37 3.82
N LEU A 50 1.54 8.29 3.69
CA LEU A 50 2.95 7.94 3.54
C LEU A 50 3.63 7.87 4.92
N GLY A 51 4.25 6.74 5.22
CA GLY A 51 4.91 6.49 6.49
C GLY A 51 6.17 5.64 6.36
N LYS A 52 6.47 4.89 7.41
CA LYS A 52 7.67 4.06 7.53
C LYS A 52 7.70 2.92 6.50
N ILE A 53 6.56 2.28 6.26
CA ILE A 53 6.37 1.18 5.32
C ILE A 53 6.37 1.74 3.91
N SER A 54 5.38 2.55 3.56
CA SER A 54 5.21 3.09 2.21
C SER A 54 6.34 4.00 1.75
N GLY A 55 7.02 4.71 2.66
CA GLY A 55 8.14 5.59 2.34
C GLY A 55 9.32 4.84 1.69
N ARG A 56 9.55 3.57 2.06
CA ARG A 56 10.58 2.73 1.41
C ARG A 56 10.24 2.46 -0.07
N PHE A 57 8.95 2.27 -0.36
CA PHE A 57 8.45 2.07 -1.72
C PHE A 57 8.38 3.38 -2.51
N ALA A 58 8.17 4.51 -1.84
CA ALA A 58 8.27 5.83 -2.44
C ALA A 58 9.69 6.16 -2.93
N GLU A 59 10.70 5.90 -2.10
CA GLU A 59 12.09 6.07 -2.51
C GLU A 59 12.47 5.10 -3.63
N TRP A 60 11.97 3.86 -3.57
CA TRP A 60 12.16 2.89 -4.64
C TRP A 60 11.53 3.35 -5.97
N ALA A 61 10.29 3.83 -5.92
CA ALA A 61 9.54 4.35 -7.07
C ALA A 61 10.31 5.50 -7.75
N LYS A 62 10.77 6.46 -6.93
CA LYS A 62 11.58 7.60 -7.37
C LYS A 62 12.89 7.17 -8.03
N LYS A 63 13.63 6.26 -7.39
CA LYS A 63 14.93 5.79 -7.89
C LYS A 63 14.80 5.10 -9.25
N ASN A 64 13.71 4.37 -9.45
CA ASN A 64 13.51 3.52 -10.63
C ASN A 64 12.51 4.11 -11.64
N ASN A 65 12.07 5.36 -11.44
CA ASN A 65 11.11 6.05 -12.31
C ASN A 65 9.87 5.21 -12.63
N CYS A 66 9.27 4.60 -11.61
CA CYS A 66 8.19 3.61 -11.74
C CYS A 66 7.02 3.98 -10.80
N TYR A 67 5.78 3.78 -11.24
CA TYR A 67 4.61 3.89 -10.35
C TYR A 67 4.54 2.69 -9.43
N VAL A 68 4.12 2.88 -8.18
CA VAL A 68 3.90 1.79 -7.23
C VAL A 68 2.52 1.88 -6.61
N ILE A 69 1.72 0.83 -6.77
CA ILE A 69 0.50 0.62 -5.98
C ILE A 69 0.91 -0.17 -4.74
N CYS A 70 0.74 0.45 -3.57
CA CYS A 70 1.24 -0.08 -2.31
C CYS A 70 0.06 -0.28 -1.33
N PRO A 71 -0.58 -1.46 -1.29
CA PRO A 71 -1.67 -1.71 -0.37
C PRO A 71 -1.19 -1.87 1.08
N ILE A 72 -1.65 -0.97 1.95
CA ILE A 72 -1.29 -0.88 3.36
C ILE A 72 -2.49 -0.46 4.22
N SER A 73 -2.33 -0.53 5.54
CA SER A 73 -3.28 0.09 6.47
C SER A 73 -3.02 1.60 6.50
N THR A 74 -4.04 2.43 6.29
CA THR A 74 -3.94 3.89 6.48
C THR A 74 -4.85 4.36 7.59
N LYS A 75 -4.58 5.54 8.16
CA LYS A 75 -5.39 6.12 9.23
C LYS A 75 -5.70 7.59 8.98
N GLU A 76 -6.95 7.98 9.22
CA GLU A 76 -7.41 9.36 9.13
C GLU A 76 -8.50 9.59 10.18
N ASP A 77 -8.40 10.70 10.92
CA ASP A 77 -9.39 11.10 11.93
C ASP A 77 -9.79 10.01 12.95
N GLY A 78 -8.83 9.15 13.30
CA GLY A 78 -9.04 8.06 14.27
C GLY A 78 -9.63 6.78 13.66
N TYR A 79 -9.92 6.78 12.36
CA TYR A 79 -10.38 5.61 11.62
C TYR A 79 -9.23 4.93 10.88
N TYR A 80 -9.34 3.62 10.73
CA TYR A 80 -8.38 2.79 10.01
C TYR A 80 -8.99 2.27 8.71
N TYR A 81 -8.19 2.22 7.66
CA TYR A 81 -8.63 1.80 6.34
C TYR A 81 -7.66 0.77 5.76
N ASN A 82 -8.22 -0.25 5.11
CA ASN A 82 -7.45 -1.08 4.18
C ASN A 82 -7.40 -0.30 2.86
N ALA A 83 -6.23 0.20 2.51
CA ALA A 83 -6.09 1.14 1.41
C ALA A 83 -5.00 0.73 0.42
N ALA A 84 -5.24 0.98 -0.86
CA ALA A 84 -4.23 0.95 -1.90
C ALA A 84 -3.77 2.39 -2.17
N ILE A 85 -2.58 2.76 -1.69
CA ILE A 85 -2.00 4.06 -2.02
C ILE A 85 -1.31 3.99 -3.38
N VAL A 86 -1.38 5.08 -4.14
CA VAL A 86 -0.72 5.21 -5.45
C VAL A 86 0.44 6.18 -5.32
N ILE A 87 1.64 5.70 -5.62
CA ILE A 87 2.89 6.47 -5.59
C ILE A 87 3.34 6.70 -7.04
N ASP A 88 3.63 7.95 -7.38
CA ASP A 88 4.12 8.33 -8.71
C ASP A 88 5.61 8.05 -8.92
N ARG A 89 6.07 8.22 -10.17
CA ARG A 89 7.48 8.05 -10.55
C ARG A 89 8.45 8.99 -9.81
N SER A 90 7.97 10.05 -9.17
CA SER A 90 8.78 10.97 -8.37
C SER A 90 8.84 10.57 -6.89
N GLY A 91 8.16 9.49 -6.50
CA GLY A 91 8.01 9.04 -5.12
C GLY A 91 6.95 9.80 -4.33
N LYS A 92 6.06 10.54 -4.99
CA LYS A 92 4.98 11.29 -4.32
C LYS A 92 3.69 10.51 -4.30
N LEU A 93 2.92 10.70 -3.23
CA LEU A 93 1.57 10.19 -3.12
C LEU A 93 0.64 10.92 -4.10
N MET A 94 -0.01 10.17 -4.98
CA MET A 94 -1.10 10.67 -5.84
C MET A 94 -2.45 10.64 -5.12
N GLY A 95 -2.62 9.69 -4.21
CA GLY A 95 -3.81 9.50 -3.38
C GLY A 95 -3.96 8.03 -3.01
N GLU A 96 -5.14 7.66 -2.54
CA GLU A 96 -5.44 6.30 -2.11
C GLU A 96 -6.85 5.87 -2.46
N TYR A 97 -7.02 4.59 -2.76
CA TYR A 97 -8.32 3.93 -2.72
C TYR A 97 -8.47 3.24 -1.36
N ARG A 98 -9.57 3.49 -0.65
CA ARG A 98 -9.93 2.79 0.59
C ARG A 98 -10.97 1.72 0.26
N LYS A 99 -10.74 0.48 0.70
CA LYS A 99 -11.61 -0.67 0.40
C LYS A 99 -13.05 -0.41 0.82
N THR A 100 -13.95 -0.30 -0.16
CA THR A 100 -15.35 0.03 0.06
C THR A 100 -16.11 -1.09 0.76
N TYR A 101 -15.89 -2.33 0.32
CA TYR A 101 -16.58 -3.51 0.83
C TYR A 101 -15.63 -4.37 1.64
N LEU A 102 -15.75 -4.29 2.96
CA LEU A 102 -14.94 -5.05 3.90
C LEU A 102 -15.51 -6.45 4.12
N THR A 103 -14.62 -7.40 4.37
CA THR A 103 -14.98 -8.71 4.93
C THR A 103 -15.37 -8.58 6.40
N GLU A 104 -16.07 -9.59 6.93
CA GLU A 104 -16.44 -9.63 8.34
C GLU A 104 -15.22 -9.52 9.27
N GLY A 105 -14.15 -10.25 8.97
CA GLY A 105 -12.90 -10.20 9.75
C GLY A 105 -12.23 -8.83 9.75
N GLU A 106 -12.32 -8.07 8.64
CA GLU A 106 -11.79 -6.71 8.58
C GLU A 106 -12.62 -5.74 9.43
N MET A 107 -13.95 -5.83 9.37
CA MET A 107 -14.83 -5.01 10.20
C MET A 107 -14.62 -5.30 11.69
N MET A 108 -14.55 -6.58 12.07
CA MET A 108 -14.23 -6.99 13.44
C MET A 108 -12.82 -6.59 13.87
N GLY A 109 -11.89 -6.49 12.91
CA GLY A 109 -10.52 -6.04 13.11
C GLY A 109 -10.35 -4.53 13.27
N GLY A 110 -11.43 -3.74 13.15
CA GLY A 110 -11.41 -2.28 13.36
C GLY A 110 -11.22 -1.44 12.09
N TYR A 111 -11.30 -2.05 10.90
CA TYR A 111 -11.30 -1.31 9.65
C TYR A 111 -12.65 -0.62 9.38
N THR A 112 -12.57 0.54 8.73
CA THR A 112 -13.71 1.37 8.31
C THR A 112 -13.89 1.25 6.81
N CYS A 113 -15.13 1.17 6.35
CA CYS A 113 -15.44 1.12 4.92
C CYS A 113 -14.97 2.41 4.22
N GLY A 114 -14.34 2.25 3.06
CA GLY A 114 -14.01 3.38 2.20
C GLY A 114 -15.23 3.97 1.48
N PRO A 115 -15.06 5.11 0.78
CA PRO A 115 -16.10 5.71 -0.05
C PRO A 115 -16.64 4.76 -1.13
N ILE A 116 -17.89 4.96 -1.55
CA ILE A 116 -18.54 4.16 -2.60
C ILE A 116 -17.93 4.43 -3.98
N ASP A 117 -17.53 5.67 -4.22
CA ASP A 117 -16.94 6.09 -5.49
C ASP A 117 -15.42 5.91 -5.44
N PRO A 118 -14.85 4.93 -6.17
CA PRO A 118 -13.41 4.74 -6.20
C PRO A 118 -12.74 5.88 -7.00
N PRO A 119 -11.57 6.37 -6.55
CA PRO A 119 -10.83 7.37 -7.29
C PRO A 119 -10.20 6.77 -8.55
N VAL A 120 -10.03 7.62 -9.57
CA VAL A 120 -9.26 7.32 -10.79
C VAL A 120 -8.01 8.19 -10.81
N PHE A 121 -6.86 7.58 -11.04
CA PHE A 121 -5.56 8.27 -11.02
C PHE A 121 -5.01 8.40 -12.44
N LYS A 122 -4.86 9.65 -12.91
CA LYS A 122 -4.26 9.94 -14.21
C LYS A 122 -2.74 9.71 -14.16
N THR A 123 -2.23 8.83 -15.02
CA THR A 123 -0.79 8.59 -15.20
C THR A 123 -0.28 9.23 -16.49
N ASP A 124 1.02 9.10 -16.77
CA ASP A 124 1.62 9.53 -18.03
C ASP A 124 1.30 8.60 -19.22
N PHE A 125 0.69 7.43 -18.96
CA PHE A 125 0.27 6.46 -19.97
C PHE A 125 -1.25 6.18 -20.01
N GLY A 126 -2.07 6.88 -19.22
CA GLY A 126 -3.52 6.68 -19.28
C GLY A 126 -4.36 7.39 -18.22
N ILE A 127 -5.68 7.19 -18.35
CA ILE A 127 -6.76 7.46 -17.39
C ILE A 127 -7.61 6.19 -17.30
#